data_AF-B7PS17-F1
#
_entry.id   AF-B7PS17-F1
#
_cell.length_a   1.000
_cell.length_b   1.000
_cell.length_c   1.000
_cell.angle_alpha   90.00
_cell.angle_beta   90.00
_cell.angle_gamma   90.00
#
_symmetry.space_group_name_H-M   'P 1'
#
loop_
_entity.id
_entity.type
_entity.pdbx_description
1 polymer ?
#
loop_
_entity_poly.entity_id
_entity_poly.type
_entity_poly.pdbx_seq_one_letter_code
_entity_poly.pdbx_strand_id
1 'polypeptide(L)'
;MQPPFIVRKNASNGENQFEGYCIDLINAIKEILKFEYVITEVKDKMFGSIDKNTKQWNGMIRELVDKNADIALGPISVMAERETVVDFTVPYYDLVGISILMKKPEVNFLMYLFDRLSPYSYRNNKEKYKDDEEKRDFNLKECLWFCMTSLTPQGGGEAPRNLSGRLVAATWWLFGFIIIASYTANLAAFLTVSRLDSPIESLDDLAKQYKIKYAPQKDTSSMTYFERMAYIEEKFYE
;
A
#
# COMPACT_ATOMS: atom_id res chain seq x y z
N MET A 1 -21.73 -7.44 -14.06
CA MET A 1 -21.63 -8.24 -12.81
C MET A 1 -20.36 -7.83 -12.09
N GLN A 2 -20.43 -7.56 -10.79
CA GLN A 2 -19.28 -7.11 -10.00
C GLN A 2 -19.31 -7.81 -8.64
N PRO A 3 -18.36 -8.70 -8.34
CA PRO A 3 -18.25 -9.29 -7.00
C PRO A 3 -17.81 -8.22 -5.99
N PRO A 4 -18.29 -8.26 -4.73
CA PRO A 4 -19.24 -9.22 -4.14
C PRO A 4 -20.72 -8.83 -4.29
N PHE A 5 -21.04 -7.80 -5.09
CA PHE A 5 -22.38 -7.24 -5.18
C PHE A 5 -23.37 -8.12 -5.95
N ILE A 6 -22.96 -8.59 -7.13
CA ILE A 6 -23.76 -9.52 -7.97
C ILE A 6 -22.80 -10.51 -8.63
N VAL A 7 -23.02 -11.79 -8.35
CA VAL A 7 -22.27 -12.93 -8.86
C VAL A 7 -23.26 -13.92 -9.49
N ARG A 8 -22.93 -14.45 -10.66
CA ARG A 8 -23.72 -15.52 -11.29
C ARG A 8 -23.29 -16.85 -10.71
N LYS A 9 -24.27 -17.61 -10.20
CA LYS A 9 -24.08 -18.98 -9.76
C LYS A 9 -24.42 -19.93 -10.90
N ASN A 10 -23.52 -20.85 -11.20
CA ASN A 10 -23.81 -21.92 -12.14
C ASN A 10 -24.64 -22.97 -11.40
N ALA A 11 -25.96 -22.93 -11.56
CA ALA A 11 -26.82 -24.00 -11.08
C ALA A 11 -26.77 -25.19 -12.03
N SER A 12 -26.71 -26.41 -11.48
CA SER A 12 -26.66 -27.67 -12.23
C SER A 12 -27.88 -27.89 -13.16
N ASN A 13 -28.96 -27.13 -12.96
CA ASN A 13 -30.23 -27.25 -13.67
C ASN A 13 -30.36 -26.29 -14.88
N GLY A 14 -29.32 -25.50 -15.20
CA GLY A 14 -29.35 -24.55 -16.33
C GLY A 14 -30.11 -23.24 -16.07
N GLU A 15 -30.73 -23.09 -14.90
CA GLU A 15 -31.32 -21.83 -14.47
C GLU A 15 -30.25 -20.83 -14.02
N ASN A 16 -30.39 -19.58 -14.46
CA ASN A 16 -29.51 -18.49 -14.06
C ASN A 16 -29.86 -18.04 -12.64
N GLN A 17 -29.13 -18.56 -11.65
CA GLN A 17 -29.19 -18.05 -10.29
C GLN A 17 -28.15 -16.94 -10.11
N PHE A 18 -28.55 -15.88 -9.39
CA PHE A 18 -27.69 -14.78 -9.00
C PHE A 18 -27.59 -14.77 -7.48
N GLU A 19 -26.40 -14.48 -6.97
CA GLU A 19 -26.13 -14.31 -5.54
C GLU A 19 -25.28 -13.04 -5.32
N GLY A 20 -25.31 -12.49 -4.11
CA GLY A 20 -24.52 -11.32 -3.73
C GLY A 20 -25.33 -10.27 -3.01
N TYR A 21 -24.64 -9.25 -2.51
CA TYR A 21 -25.21 -8.24 -1.63
C TYR A 21 -26.46 -7.55 -2.19
N CYS A 22 -26.45 -7.20 -3.48
CA CYS A 22 -27.61 -6.58 -4.13
C CYS A 22 -28.80 -7.54 -4.19
N ILE A 23 -28.55 -8.83 -4.44
CA ILE A 23 -29.60 -9.84 -4.53
C ILE A 23 -30.26 -10.06 -3.17
N ASP A 24 -29.46 -10.11 -2.11
CA ASP A 24 -29.96 -10.22 -0.74
C ASP A 24 -30.81 -8.99 -0.35
N LEU A 25 -30.37 -7.80 -0.77
CA LEU A 25 -31.10 -6.55 -0.55
C LEU A 25 -32.47 -6.54 -1.24
N ILE A 26 -32.55 -6.88 -2.53
CA ILE A 26 -33.84 -6.87 -3.24
C ILE A 26 -34.77 -7.98 -2.72
N ASN A 27 -34.23 -9.10 -2.26
CA ASN A 27 -35.01 -10.14 -1.58
C ASN A 27 -35.63 -9.64 -0.27
N ALA A 28 -34.85 -8.94 0.55
CA ALA A 28 -35.37 -8.33 1.78
C ALA A 28 -36.46 -7.28 1.48
N ILE A 29 -36.27 -6.44 0.45
CA ILE A 29 -37.27 -5.47 0.02
C ILE A 29 -38.53 -6.18 -0.50
N LYS A 30 -38.37 -7.28 -1.25
CA LYS A 30 -39.48 -8.13 -1.72
C LYS A 30 -40.30 -8.67 -0.56
N GLU A 31 -39.67 -9.16 0.51
CA GLU A 31 -40.40 -9.68 1.68
C GLU A 31 -41.24 -8.61 2.39
N ILE A 32 -40.73 -7.36 2.43
CA ILE A 32 -41.39 -6.23 3.08
C ILE A 32 -42.55 -5.70 2.22
N LEU A 33 -42.28 -5.44 0.94
CA LEU A 33 -43.23 -4.78 0.03
C LEU A 33 -44.13 -5.76 -0.74
N LYS A 34 -43.82 -7.06 -0.70
CA LYS A 34 -44.57 -8.16 -1.32
C LYS A 34 -44.77 -8.00 -2.84
N PHE A 35 -43.70 -7.70 -3.57
CA PHE A 35 -43.70 -7.65 -5.04
C PHE A 35 -42.97 -8.83 -5.68
N GLU A 36 -43.25 -9.07 -6.96
CA GLU A 36 -42.51 -10.03 -7.78
C GLU A 36 -41.54 -9.29 -8.70
N TYR A 37 -40.40 -9.89 -8.97
CA TYR A 37 -39.36 -9.30 -9.81
C TYR A 37 -38.66 -10.37 -10.65
N VAL A 38 -38.09 -9.96 -11.78
CA VAL A 38 -37.23 -10.79 -12.64
C VAL A 38 -35.92 -10.06 -12.83
N ILE A 39 -34.80 -10.77 -12.63
CA ILE A 39 -33.47 -10.20 -12.84
C ILE A 39 -33.03 -10.44 -14.28
N THR A 40 -32.67 -9.36 -14.97
CA THR A 40 -32.10 -9.40 -16.32
C THR A 40 -30.70 -8.78 -16.31
N GLU A 41 -29.75 -9.42 -16.99
CA GLU A 41 -28.42 -8.84 -17.19
C GLU A 41 -28.46 -7.81 -18.32
N VAL A 42 -27.84 -6.64 -18.10
CA VAL A 42 -27.68 -5.61 -19.14
C VAL A 42 -26.79 -6.13 -20.28
N LYS A 43 -27.19 -5.88 -21.52
CA LYS A 43 -26.58 -6.48 -22.73
C LYS A 43 -25.11 -6.11 -22.92
N ASP A 44 -24.77 -4.85 -22.67
CA ASP A 44 -23.42 -4.30 -22.87
C ASP A 44 -22.52 -4.40 -21.63
N LYS A 45 -23.06 -4.88 -20.50
CA LYS A 45 -22.38 -4.96 -19.19
C LYS A 45 -21.87 -3.63 -18.64
N MET A 46 -22.37 -2.50 -19.15
CA MET A 46 -21.97 -1.16 -18.73
C MET A 46 -22.94 -0.59 -17.68
N PHE A 47 -22.41 0.26 -16.80
CA PHE A 47 -23.26 0.98 -15.83
C PHE A 47 -24.09 2.09 -16.50
N GLY A 48 -23.47 2.79 -17.44
CA GLY A 48 -24.07 3.92 -18.13
C GLY A 48 -23.09 5.08 -18.24
N SER A 49 -22.64 5.33 -19.46
CA SER A 49 -21.85 6.47 -19.90
C SER A 49 -22.52 7.09 -21.12
N ILE A 50 -22.31 8.39 -21.32
CA ILE A 50 -22.74 9.08 -22.53
C ILE A 50 -21.71 8.80 -23.62
N ASP A 51 -22.16 8.28 -24.74
CA ASP A 51 -21.33 8.18 -25.93
C ASP A 51 -21.09 9.58 -26.53
N LYS A 52 -19.82 9.94 -26.74
CA LYS A 52 -19.37 11.25 -27.20
C LYS A 52 -19.91 11.59 -28.60
N ASN A 53 -20.17 10.59 -29.44
CA ASN A 53 -20.63 10.78 -30.81
C ASN A 53 -22.16 10.89 -30.91
N THR A 54 -22.86 9.97 -30.27
CA THR A 54 -24.33 9.87 -30.38
C THR A 54 -25.06 10.70 -29.33
N LYS A 55 -24.37 11.15 -28.27
CA LYS A 55 -24.94 11.76 -27.06
C LYS A 55 -26.04 10.92 -26.40
N GLN A 56 -26.04 9.62 -26.64
CA GLN A 56 -26.97 8.70 -26.01
C GLN A 56 -26.31 8.00 -24.82
N TRP A 57 -27.13 7.72 -23.80
CA TRP A 57 -26.73 6.85 -22.71
C TRP A 57 -26.62 5.42 -23.19
N ASN A 58 -25.71 4.65 -22.60
CA ASN A 58 -25.64 3.19 -22.72
C ASN A 58 -25.91 2.53 -21.35
N GLY A 59 -25.69 1.23 -21.25
CA GLY A 59 -25.69 0.51 -19.98
C GLY A 59 -27.04 0.46 -19.29
N MET A 60 -26.99 0.26 -17.97
CA MET A 60 -28.19 0.19 -17.13
C MET A 60 -29.02 1.48 -17.19
N ILE A 61 -28.39 2.65 -17.33
CA ILE A 61 -29.10 3.92 -17.48
C ILE A 61 -29.96 3.93 -18.73
N ARG A 62 -29.42 3.43 -19.86
CA ARG A 62 -30.19 3.39 -21.10
C ARG A 62 -31.40 2.48 -21.02
N GLU A 63 -31.26 1.32 -20.38
CA GLU A 63 -32.39 0.38 -20.19
C GLU A 63 -33.51 0.99 -19.35
N LEU A 64 -33.17 1.84 -18.36
CA LEU A 64 -34.18 2.60 -17.59
C LEU A 64 -34.83 3.72 -18.42
N VAL A 65 -34.04 4.49 -19.16
CA VAL A 65 -34.54 5.59 -20.02
C VAL A 65 -35.46 5.06 -21.11
N ASP A 66 -35.12 3.92 -21.70
CA ASP A 66 -35.92 3.25 -22.73
C ASP A 66 -37.11 2.45 -22.15
N LYS A 67 -37.24 2.39 -20.82
CA LYS A 67 -38.27 1.62 -20.08
C LYS A 67 -38.25 0.11 -20.38
N ASN A 68 -37.08 -0.44 -20.70
CA ASN A 68 -36.88 -1.87 -20.81
C ASN A 68 -36.67 -2.53 -19.44
N ALA A 69 -36.34 -1.73 -18.42
CA ALA A 69 -36.25 -2.15 -17.03
C ALA A 69 -36.91 -1.11 -16.11
N ASP A 70 -37.49 -1.57 -15.01
CA ASP A 70 -38.15 -0.69 -14.02
C ASP A 70 -37.18 -0.20 -12.94
N ILE A 71 -36.22 -1.05 -12.55
CA ILE A 71 -35.24 -0.78 -11.49
C ILE A 71 -33.87 -1.28 -11.95
N ALA A 72 -32.85 -0.43 -11.81
CA ALA A 72 -31.45 -0.83 -11.97
C ALA A 72 -30.83 -1.08 -10.60
N LEU A 73 -30.27 -2.27 -10.41
CA LEU A 73 -29.65 -2.68 -9.16
C LEU A 73 -28.17 -2.99 -9.39
N GLY A 74 -27.30 -2.30 -8.67
CA GLY A 74 -25.87 -2.53 -8.72
C GLY A 74 -25.08 -1.45 -8.00
N PRO A 75 -23.74 -1.57 -7.96
CA PRO A 75 -22.85 -0.55 -7.39
C PRO A 75 -22.70 0.64 -8.36
N ILE A 76 -23.81 1.30 -8.68
CA ILE A 76 -23.84 2.46 -9.56
C ILE A 76 -23.59 3.74 -8.75
N SER A 77 -22.59 4.52 -9.15
CA SER A 77 -22.33 5.83 -8.52
C SER A 77 -23.44 6.81 -8.87
N VAL A 78 -23.96 7.50 -7.84
CA VAL A 78 -24.84 8.67 -8.00
C VAL A 78 -24.00 9.81 -8.56
N MET A 79 -24.40 10.35 -9.72
CA MET A 79 -23.71 11.47 -10.37
C MET A 79 -24.75 12.44 -10.93
N ALA A 80 -24.45 13.74 -10.87
CA ALA A 80 -25.37 14.79 -11.33
C ALA A 80 -25.84 14.60 -12.78
N GLU A 81 -24.98 14.10 -13.67
CA GLU A 81 -25.36 13.81 -15.07
C GLU A 81 -26.42 12.72 -15.16
N ARG A 82 -26.28 11.68 -14.36
CA ARG A 82 -27.19 10.54 -14.36
C ARG A 82 -28.54 10.96 -13.77
N GLU A 83 -28.50 11.83 -12.77
CA GLU A 83 -29.70 12.41 -12.14
C GLU A 83 -30.53 13.26 -13.11
N THR A 84 -29.96 13.74 -14.22
CA THR A 84 -30.75 14.45 -15.25
C THR A 84 -31.70 13.54 -16.04
N VAL A 85 -31.49 12.22 -16.02
CA VAL A 85 -32.26 11.25 -16.81
C VAL A 85 -32.89 10.13 -15.99
N VAL A 86 -32.39 9.85 -14.78
CA VAL A 86 -32.91 8.84 -13.86
C VAL A 86 -32.86 9.35 -12.43
N ASP A 87 -33.83 8.95 -11.61
CA ASP A 87 -33.82 9.26 -10.18
C ASP A 87 -33.07 8.18 -9.38
N PHE A 88 -32.42 8.58 -8.29
CA PHE A 88 -31.74 7.68 -7.36
C PHE A 88 -32.46 7.65 -6.00
N THR A 89 -32.49 6.48 -5.37
CA THR A 89 -32.83 6.38 -3.95
C THR A 89 -31.69 6.93 -3.09
N VAL A 90 -31.94 7.10 -1.78
CA VAL A 90 -30.87 7.32 -0.81
C VAL A 90 -29.83 6.20 -0.97
N PRO A 91 -28.52 6.52 -1.08
CA PRO A 91 -27.48 5.50 -1.18
C PRO A 91 -27.55 4.54 0.01
N TYR A 92 -27.70 3.25 -0.27
CA TYR A 92 -27.74 2.20 0.77
C TYR A 92 -26.32 1.79 1.23
N TYR A 93 -25.30 2.23 0.50
CA TYR A 93 -23.89 2.03 0.81
C TYR A 93 -23.20 3.38 0.71
N ASP A 94 -22.53 3.81 1.78
CA ASP A 94 -21.70 5.02 1.74
C ASP A 94 -20.64 4.83 0.67
N LEU A 95 -20.73 5.64 -0.39
CA LEU A 95 -19.71 5.66 -1.42
C LEU A 95 -18.42 6.16 -0.75
N VAL A 96 -17.53 5.21 -0.43
CA VAL A 96 -16.13 5.52 -0.17
C VAL A 96 -15.68 6.31 -1.39
N GLY A 97 -15.21 7.54 -1.19
CA GLY A 97 -14.77 8.42 -2.27
C GLY A 97 -13.70 7.78 -3.15
N ILE A 98 -13.17 8.55 -4.10
CA ILE A 98 -12.08 8.06 -4.95
C ILE A 98 -10.91 7.61 -4.07
N SER A 99 -10.57 6.33 -4.13
CA SER A 99 -9.46 5.73 -3.38
C SER A 99 -8.33 5.35 -4.33
N ILE A 100 -7.10 5.54 -3.88
CA ILE A 100 -5.90 5.19 -4.62
C ILE A 100 -5.41 3.83 -4.11
N LEU A 101 -5.34 2.84 -4.99
CA LEU A 101 -4.82 1.52 -4.67
C LEU A 101 -3.35 1.41 -5.09
N MET A 102 -2.46 1.14 -4.13
CA MET A 102 -1.04 0.90 -4.40
C MET A 102 -0.59 -0.46 -3.86
N LYS A 103 0.39 -1.08 -4.53
CA LYS A 103 1.04 -2.30 -4.02
C LYS A 103 1.81 -1.96 -2.75
N LYS A 104 1.56 -2.69 -1.66
CA LYS A 104 2.35 -2.57 -0.42
C LYS A 104 3.84 -2.80 -0.72
N PRO A 105 4.76 -1.91 -0.32
CA PRO A 105 6.18 -2.12 -0.54
C PRO A 105 6.66 -3.31 0.30
N GLU A 106 7.27 -4.30 -0.35
CA GLU A 106 7.83 -5.49 0.30
C GLU A 106 9.21 -5.19 0.89
N VAL A 107 9.27 -4.31 1.89
CA VAL A 107 10.51 -4.00 2.63
C VAL A 107 10.99 -5.20 3.47
N ASN A 108 10.09 -6.14 3.78
CA ASN A 108 10.40 -7.33 4.59
C ASN A 108 11.31 -8.34 3.87
N PHE A 109 11.22 -8.46 2.54
CA PHE A 109 12.09 -9.39 1.79
C PHE A 109 13.53 -8.88 1.73
N LEU A 110 13.70 -7.56 1.57
CA LEU A 110 15.03 -6.93 1.52
C LEU A 110 15.75 -7.06 2.85
N MET A 111 15.07 -6.79 3.97
CA MET A 111 15.59 -6.99 5.34
C MET A 111 16.00 -8.45 5.60
N TYR A 112 15.15 -9.41 5.22
CA TYR A 112 15.43 -10.84 5.35
C TYR A 112 16.61 -11.30 4.48
N LEU A 113 16.72 -10.78 3.25
CA LEU A 113 17.81 -11.10 2.33
C LEU A 113 19.15 -10.52 2.81
N PHE A 114 19.15 -9.29 3.33
CA PHE A 114 20.34 -8.67 3.90
C PHE A 114 20.81 -9.35 5.20
N ASP A 115 19.89 -9.83 6.04
CA ASP A 115 20.24 -10.64 7.21
C ASP A 115 20.83 -12.02 6.82
N ARG A 116 20.32 -12.62 5.74
CA ARG A 116 20.78 -13.93 5.24
C ARG A 116 22.11 -13.90 4.49
N LEU A 117 22.39 -12.82 3.74
CA LEU A 117 23.62 -12.66 2.97
C LEU A 117 24.73 -11.95 3.76
N SER A 118 24.40 -11.31 4.88
CA SER A 118 25.39 -10.71 5.76
C SER A 118 26.27 -11.79 6.40
N PRO A 119 27.61 -11.76 6.21
CA PRO A 119 28.52 -12.71 6.82
C PRO A 119 28.64 -12.59 8.36
N TYR A 120 27.92 -11.65 8.98
CA TYR A 120 27.98 -11.36 10.42
C TYR A 120 26.67 -11.64 11.18
N SER A 121 25.63 -12.19 10.55
CA SER A 121 24.37 -12.53 11.24
C SER A 121 24.51 -13.78 12.14
N TYR A 122 23.83 -13.79 13.28
CA TYR A 122 23.91 -14.80 14.35
C TYR A 122 23.69 -16.25 13.86
N ARG A 123 22.92 -16.43 12.79
CA ARG A 123 22.67 -17.75 12.17
C ARG A 123 23.88 -18.30 11.41
N ASN A 124 24.75 -17.44 10.88
CA ASN A 124 25.88 -17.82 10.01
C ASN A 124 27.21 -17.95 10.76
N ASN A 125 27.32 -17.45 11.99
CA ASN A 125 28.52 -17.62 12.81
C ASN A 125 28.19 -18.02 14.26
N LYS A 126 27.58 -19.20 14.39
CA LYS A 126 27.13 -19.80 15.66
C LYS A 126 28.29 -20.18 16.60
N GLU A 127 29.53 -20.24 16.09
CA GLU A 127 30.72 -20.62 16.86
C GLU A 127 31.30 -19.46 17.67
N LYS A 128 31.04 -18.20 17.28
CA LYS A 128 31.66 -17.02 17.91
C LYS A 128 31.05 -16.62 19.27
N TYR A 129 29.93 -17.23 19.67
CA TYR A 129 29.14 -16.81 20.84
C TYR A 129 28.81 -17.96 21.81
N LYS A 130 29.64 -19.00 21.87
CA LYS A 130 29.27 -20.25 22.54
C LYS A 130 29.78 -20.43 23.98
N ASP A 131 30.86 -19.76 24.36
CA ASP A 131 31.43 -19.89 25.70
C ASP A 131 31.80 -18.49 26.22
N ASP A 132 30.90 -17.92 27.01
CA ASP A 132 31.18 -16.82 27.90
C ASP A 132 31.25 -17.40 29.31
N GLU A 133 32.36 -17.21 30.02
CA GLU A 133 32.44 -17.17 31.49
C GLU A 133 33.90 -16.93 31.93
N GLU A 134 34.07 -15.96 32.82
CA GLU A 134 35.30 -15.42 33.38
C GLU A 134 36.44 -16.41 33.67
N LYS A 135 37.69 -16.06 33.24
CA LYS A 135 38.91 -16.15 34.08
C LYS A 135 40.17 -15.54 33.44
N ARG A 136 41.01 -15.01 34.34
CA ARG A 136 42.10 -14.01 34.21
C ARG A 136 43.50 -14.64 34.08
N ASP A 137 44.40 -13.98 33.33
CA ASP A 137 45.88 -13.89 33.50
C ASP A 137 46.55 -13.28 32.26
N PHE A 138 47.49 -12.32 32.42
CA PHE A 138 48.12 -11.54 31.32
C PHE A 138 48.92 -12.40 30.31
N ASN A 139 48.15 -12.96 29.38
CA ASN A 139 48.55 -13.73 28.22
C ASN A 139 48.09 -12.97 26.95
N LEU A 140 48.39 -13.44 25.74
CA LEU A 140 47.90 -12.86 24.47
C LEU A 140 46.37 -12.58 24.47
N LYS A 141 45.62 -13.36 25.26
CA LYS A 141 44.20 -13.17 25.53
C LYS A 141 43.86 -11.87 26.30
N GLU A 142 44.68 -11.42 27.25
CA GLU A 142 44.47 -10.16 27.97
C GLU A 142 44.85 -8.93 27.13
N CYS A 143 45.83 -9.03 26.22
CA CYS A 143 46.06 -8.00 25.20
C CYS A 143 44.87 -7.89 24.24
N LEU A 144 44.32 -9.04 23.83
CA LEU A 144 43.14 -9.09 22.98
C LEU A 144 41.88 -8.57 23.72
N TRP A 145 41.76 -8.87 25.00
CA TRP A 145 40.72 -8.38 25.91
C TRP A 145 40.85 -6.87 26.17
N PHE A 146 42.06 -6.35 26.36
CA PHE A 146 42.34 -4.93 26.44
C PHE A 146 41.95 -4.21 25.14
N CYS A 147 42.29 -4.77 23.98
CA CYS A 147 41.86 -4.21 22.68
C CYS A 147 40.34 -4.21 22.51
N MET A 148 39.63 -5.19 23.08
CA MET A 148 38.17 -5.32 22.97
C MET A 148 37.42 -4.42 23.98
N THR A 149 37.93 -4.29 25.20
CA THR A 149 37.36 -3.43 26.27
C THR A 149 37.75 -1.95 26.13
N SER A 150 38.84 -1.64 25.43
CA SER A 150 39.20 -0.26 25.06
C SER A 150 38.30 0.34 23.97
N LEU A 151 37.56 -0.49 23.23
CA LEU A 151 36.60 -0.06 22.21
C LEU A 151 35.23 0.28 22.80
N THR A 152 34.93 -0.17 24.03
CA THR A 152 33.68 0.19 24.71
C THR A 152 33.89 1.44 25.59
N PRO A 153 32.85 2.29 25.77
CA PRO A 153 32.98 3.52 26.57
C PRO A 153 33.32 3.32 28.05
N GLN A 154 33.33 2.07 28.53
CA GLN A 154 33.60 1.72 29.92
C GLN A 154 35.09 1.71 30.26
N GLY A 155 35.99 1.73 29.26
CA GLY A 155 37.45 1.77 29.47
C GLY A 155 38.00 0.44 29.96
N GLY A 156 38.89 -0.17 29.16
CA GLY A 156 39.70 -1.32 29.60
C GLY A 156 40.62 -0.93 30.75
N GLY A 157 40.88 -1.88 31.67
CA GLY A 157 41.60 -1.69 32.93
C GLY A 157 43.02 -1.08 32.82
N GLU A 158 43.74 -1.04 33.95
CA GLU A 158 45.00 -0.28 34.13
C GLU A 158 45.91 -0.27 32.90
N ALA A 159 46.10 0.93 32.33
CA ALA A 159 46.93 1.13 31.15
C ALA A 159 48.37 0.62 31.40
N PRO A 160 49.05 0.09 30.37
CA PRO A 160 50.43 -0.37 30.50
C PRO A 160 51.32 0.74 31.07
N ARG A 161 52.11 0.42 32.11
CA ARG A 161 52.96 1.41 32.82
C ARG A 161 54.10 1.97 31.96
N ASN A 162 54.48 1.28 30.88
CA ASN A 162 55.60 1.66 30.00
C ASN A 162 55.19 2.74 28.98
N LEU A 163 56.06 3.72 28.73
CA LEU A 163 55.82 4.85 27.81
C LEU A 163 55.41 4.40 26.38
N SER A 164 56.08 3.37 25.85
CA SER A 164 55.77 2.78 24.54
C SER A 164 54.38 2.14 24.49
N GLY A 165 53.92 1.51 25.58
CA GLY A 165 52.58 0.93 25.67
C GLY A 165 51.47 2.00 25.69
N ARG A 166 51.76 3.18 26.27
CA ARG A 166 50.81 4.31 26.29
C ARG A 166 50.60 4.92 24.90
N LEU A 167 51.65 5.05 24.09
CA LEU A 167 51.54 5.58 22.73
C LEU A 167 50.72 4.64 21.82
N VAL A 168 50.91 3.33 21.97
CA VAL A 168 50.13 2.32 21.23
C VAL A 168 48.66 2.33 21.66
N ALA A 169 48.39 2.40 22.97
CA ALA A 169 47.01 2.49 23.48
C ALA A 169 46.30 3.77 23.03
N ALA A 170 46.98 4.92 23.03
CA ALA A 170 46.41 6.18 22.56
C ALA A 170 46.08 6.16 21.06
N THR A 171 46.95 5.56 20.24
CA THR A 171 46.71 5.40 18.80
C THR A 171 45.53 4.45 18.55
N TRP A 172 45.43 3.38 19.34
CA TRP A 172 44.32 2.42 19.28
C TRP A 172 42.98 3.05 19.69
N TRP A 173 42.96 3.86 20.75
CA TRP A 173 41.76 4.60 21.17
C TRP A 173 41.28 5.59 20.12
N LEU A 174 42.20 6.33 19.48
CA LEU A 174 41.86 7.25 18.39
C LEU A 174 41.26 6.50 17.19
N PHE A 175 41.82 5.35 16.84
CA PHE A 175 41.30 4.50 15.78
C PHE A 175 39.88 3.99 16.09
N GLY A 176 39.65 3.48 17.31
CA GLY A 176 38.34 3.04 17.77
C GLY A 176 37.28 4.16 17.73
N PHE A 177 37.65 5.36 18.18
CA PHE A 177 36.78 6.52 18.15
C PHE A 177 36.36 6.90 16.72
N ILE A 178 37.29 6.90 15.76
CA ILE A 178 37.00 7.19 14.35
C ILE A 178 36.03 6.17 13.75
N ILE A 179 36.19 4.87 14.07
CA ILE A 179 35.28 3.82 13.59
C ILE A 179 33.87 4.02 14.14
N ILE A 180 33.73 4.25 15.45
CA ILE A 180 32.42 4.44 16.09
C ILE A 180 31.75 5.72 15.56
N ALA A 181 32.50 6.81 15.39
CA ALA A 181 32.01 8.06 14.81
C ALA A 181 31.55 7.89 13.35
N SER A 182 32.31 7.15 12.54
CA SER A 182 31.94 6.88 11.14
C SER A 182 30.70 5.99 11.04
N TYR A 183 30.58 4.99 11.91
CA TYR A 183 29.40 4.12 11.98
C TYR A 183 28.15 4.89 12.41
N THR A 184 28.24 5.70 13.47
CA THR A 184 27.14 6.54 13.95
C THR A 184 26.72 7.60 12.93
N ALA A 185 27.67 8.23 12.21
CA ALA A 185 27.37 9.17 11.12
C ALA A 185 26.67 8.49 9.94
N ASN A 186 27.13 7.31 9.51
CA ASN A 186 26.53 6.59 8.39
C ASN A 186 25.13 6.04 8.74
N LEU A 187 24.95 5.55 9.98
CA LEU A 187 23.66 5.13 10.48
C LEU A 187 22.66 6.30 10.56
N ALA A 188 23.10 7.46 11.08
CA ALA A 188 22.27 8.66 11.13
C ALA A 188 21.85 9.11 9.72
N ALA A 189 22.78 9.13 8.76
CA ALA A 189 22.48 9.46 7.37
C ALA A 189 21.41 8.51 6.79
N PHE A 190 21.55 7.19 7.02
CA PHE A 190 20.57 6.21 6.57
C PHE A 190 19.18 6.38 7.21
N LEU A 191 19.13 6.65 8.52
CA LEU A 191 17.87 6.91 9.23
C LEU A 191 17.18 8.21 8.79
N THR A 192 17.95 9.20 8.35
CA THR A 192 17.37 10.43 7.76
C THR A 192 16.85 10.20 6.34
N VAL A 193 17.51 9.39 5.51
CA VAL A 193 17.09 9.11 4.13
C VAL A 193 15.85 8.20 4.08
N SER A 194 15.74 7.22 4.98
CA SER A 194 14.58 6.31 5.05
C SER A 194 13.27 6.96 5.51
N ARG A 195 13.30 8.22 5.99
CA ARG A 195 12.13 9.04 6.29
C ARG A 195 11.78 10.05 5.19
N LEU A 196 12.59 10.18 4.14
CA LEU A 196 12.40 11.20 3.09
C LEU A 196 11.48 10.75 1.94
N ASP A 197 11.25 9.45 1.78
CA ASP A 197 10.17 8.95 0.92
C ASP A 197 8.88 8.88 1.75
N SER A 198 8.16 9.99 1.86
CA SER A 198 6.78 9.93 2.36
C SER A 198 5.99 8.95 1.49
N PRO A 199 5.30 7.96 2.08
CA PRO A 199 4.36 7.17 1.31
C PRO A 199 3.32 8.11 0.69
N ILE A 200 2.91 7.84 -0.54
CA ILE A 200 1.90 8.64 -1.23
C ILE A 200 0.58 8.46 -0.47
N GLU A 201 0.22 9.44 0.34
CA GLU A 201 -1.00 9.42 1.14
C GLU A 201 -2.13 10.22 0.47
N SER A 202 -1.78 11.17 -0.41
CA SER A 202 -2.75 12.04 -1.08
C SER A 202 -2.62 12.03 -2.62
N LEU A 203 -3.67 12.50 -3.29
CA LEU A 203 -3.67 12.71 -4.73
C LEU A 203 -2.64 13.76 -5.16
N ASP A 204 -2.39 14.78 -4.32
CA ASP A 204 -1.42 15.85 -4.58
C ASP A 204 0.01 15.30 -4.57
N ASP A 205 0.33 14.41 -3.64
CA ASP A 205 1.61 13.69 -3.60
C ASP A 205 1.80 12.80 -4.84
N LEU A 206 0.72 12.15 -5.30
CA LEU A 206 0.73 11.34 -6.51
C LEU A 206 0.97 12.17 -7.78
N ALA A 207 0.43 13.40 -7.82
CA ALA A 207 0.59 14.32 -8.95
C ALA A 207 1.99 14.95 -9.03
N LYS A 208 2.64 15.18 -7.89
CA LYS A 208 3.98 15.77 -7.82
C LYS A 208 5.11 14.80 -8.21
N GLN A 209 4.87 13.50 -8.09
CA GLN A 209 5.88 12.49 -8.38
C GLN A 209 5.82 12.00 -9.82
N TYR A 210 6.98 11.71 -10.41
CA TYR A 210 7.11 11.28 -11.82
C TYR A 210 7.38 9.77 -11.99
N LYS A 211 7.55 9.03 -10.88
CA LYS A 211 8.06 7.65 -10.87
C LYS A 211 6.95 6.62 -11.11
N ILE A 212 5.76 6.87 -10.58
CA ILE A 212 4.60 5.99 -10.60
C ILE A 212 3.59 6.55 -11.58
N LYS A 213 3.27 5.79 -12.62
CA LYS A 213 2.20 6.12 -13.56
C LYS A 213 0.86 5.78 -12.94
N TYR A 214 -0.11 6.68 -13.10
CA TYR A 214 -1.48 6.50 -12.62
C TYR A 214 -2.47 6.73 -13.77
N ALA A 215 -3.61 6.04 -13.72
CA ALA A 215 -4.68 6.20 -14.68
C ALA A 215 -6.02 5.76 -14.06
N PRO A 216 -7.14 6.44 -14.35
CA PRO A 216 -8.46 5.93 -14.01
C PRO A 216 -8.84 4.73 -14.87
N GLN A 217 -9.78 3.91 -14.39
CA GLN A 217 -10.31 2.79 -15.18
C GLN A 217 -11.19 3.32 -16.33
N LYS A 218 -11.00 2.76 -17.53
CA LYS A 218 -11.73 3.14 -18.73
C LYS A 218 -13.25 3.00 -18.55
N ASP A 219 -14.00 3.98 -19.07
CA ASP A 219 -15.48 4.00 -19.12
C ASP A 219 -16.16 3.94 -17.73
N THR A 220 -15.47 4.41 -16.69
CA THR A 220 -16.00 4.52 -15.32
C THR A 220 -16.38 5.95 -14.95
N SER A 221 -17.22 6.10 -13.94
CA SER A 221 -17.58 7.39 -13.34
C SER A 221 -16.35 8.21 -12.92
N SER A 222 -15.32 7.55 -12.38
CA SER A 222 -14.06 8.19 -11.98
C SER A 222 -13.31 8.81 -13.17
N MET A 223 -13.33 8.15 -14.33
CA MET A 223 -12.72 8.71 -15.55
C MET A 223 -13.46 9.97 -16.00
N THR A 224 -14.79 9.94 -16.08
CA THR A 224 -15.60 11.12 -16.42
C THR A 224 -15.38 12.28 -15.46
N TYR A 225 -15.24 11.98 -14.15
CA TYR A 225 -14.92 12.98 -13.13
C TYR A 225 -13.59 13.70 -13.43
N PHE A 226 -12.51 12.95 -13.66
CA PHE A 226 -11.20 13.54 -13.95
C PHE A 226 -11.14 14.23 -15.32
N GLU A 227 -11.80 13.70 -16.36
CA GLU A 227 -11.91 14.37 -17.67
C GLU A 227 -12.58 15.75 -17.53
N ARG A 228 -13.63 15.84 -16.71
CA ARG A 228 -14.31 17.11 -16.44
C ARG A 228 -13.46 18.07 -15.64
N MET A 229 -12.76 17.57 -14.63
CA MET A 229 -11.85 18.39 -13.84
C MET A 229 -10.79 19.03 -14.73
N ALA A 230 -10.17 18.24 -15.62
CA ALA A 230 -9.22 18.73 -16.61
C ALA A 230 -9.84 19.74 -17.60
N TYR A 231 -11.03 19.45 -18.13
CA TYR A 231 -11.74 20.37 -19.03
C TYR A 231 -12.07 21.72 -18.37
N ILE A 232 -12.48 21.69 -17.10
CA ILE A 232 -12.76 22.89 -16.31
C ILE A 232 -11.47 23.68 -16.12
N GLU A 233 -10.38 23.01 -15.73
CA GLU A 233 -9.08 23.65 -15.52
C GLU A 233 -8.57 24.34 -16.80
N GLU A 234 -8.59 23.66 -17.94
CA GLU A 234 -8.21 24.23 -19.25
C GLU A 234 -9.07 25.45 -19.60
N LYS A 235 -10.39 25.37 -19.40
CA LYS A 235 -11.32 26.47 -19.72
C LYS A 235 -11.16 27.71 -18.83
N PHE A 236 -10.69 27.57 -17.60
CA PHE A 236 -10.55 28.68 -16.66
C PHE A 236 -9.15 29.31 -16.64
N TYR A 237 -8.13 28.58 -17.07
CA TYR A 237 -6.73 29.02 -17.02
C TYR A 237 -6.08 29.27 -18.39
N GLU A 238 -6.78 28.99 -19.50
CA GLU A 238 -6.49 29.55 -20.84
C GLU A 238 -7.41 30.73 -21.18
#